data_AF-A0A553KQD5-F1
#
_entry.id   AF-A0A553KQD5-F1
#
_cell.length_a   1.000
_cell.length_b   1.000
_cell.length_c   1.000
_cell.angle_alpha   90.00
_cell.angle_beta   90.00
_cell.angle_gamma   90.00
#
_symmetry.space_group_name_H-M   'P 1'
#
loop_
_entity.id
_entity.type
_entity.pdbx_description
1 polymer ?
#
loop_
_entity_poly.entity_id
_entity_poly.type
_entity_poly.pdbx_seq_one_letter_code
_entity_poly.pdbx_strand_id
1 'polypeptide(L)'
;MMGGWSLKLLLEVLVLCMLYGIGVLVTDFFALPVPPVLTGMVLFFLLLVTGVLKPAHFEHSSGLFYRHMALFLVPSIVGVMKYWGILRQQGWALFLIIVVSTIFVLITTAWVAMLCKQGGKQNDGG
;
A
#
# COMPACT_ATOMS: atom_id res chain seq x y z
N MET A 1 -24.10 -1.67 -25.73
CA MET A 1 -24.27 -1.53 -24.27
C MET A 1 -22.96 -1.89 -23.56
N MET A 2 -21.96 -0.98 -23.55
CA MET A 2 -20.62 -1.24 -22.97
C MET A 2 -20.01 -0.02 -22.26
N GLY A 3 -20.79 1.06 -22.02
CA GLY A 3 -20.28 2.31 -21.43
C GLY A 3 -20.38 2.44 -19.91
N GLY A 4 -21.29 1.69 -19.27
CA GLY A 4 -21.57 1.87 -17.84
C GLY A 4 -20.54 1.28 -16.87
N TRP A 5 -19.74 0.32 -17.34
CA TRP A 5 -18.70 -0.34 -16.52
C TRP A 5 -17.45 0.52 -16.43
N SER A 6 -16.98 1.05 -17.57
CA SER A 6 -15.81 1.93 -17.60
C SER A 6 -16.04 3.23 -16.85
N LEU A 7 -17.26 3.79 -16.87
CA LEU A 7 -17.57 5.02 -16.13
C LEU A 7 -17.49 4.82 -14.61
N LYS A 8 -17.90 3.65 -14.12
CA LYS A 8 -17.80 3.29 -12.70
C LYS A 8 -16.35 3.12 -12.27
N LEU A 9 -15.54 2.41 -13.08
CA LEU A 9 -14.11 2.26 -12.83
C LEU A 9 -13.38 3.61 -12.80
N LEU A 10 -13.72 4.50 -13.74
CA LEU A 10 -13.11 5.83 -13.82
C LEU A 10 -13.52 6.69 -12.62
N LEU A 11 -14.78 6.58 -12.15
CA LEU A 11 -15.25 7.24 -10.94
C LEU A 11 -14.53 6.72 -9.70
N GLU A 12 -14.33 5.40 -9.56
CA GLU A 12 -13.61 4.82 -8.42
C GLU A 12 -12.15 5.26 -8.36
N VAL A 13 -11.44 5.15 -9.48
CA VAL A 13 -10.04 5.61 -9.60
C VAL A 13 -9.96 7.12 -9.32
N LEU A 14 -10.92 7.90 -9.79
CA LEU A 14 -10.99 9.34 -9.53
C LEU A 14 -11.25 9.64 -8.05
N VAL A 15 -12.11 8.89 -7.37
CA VAL A 15 -12.33 9.00 -5.93
C VAL A 15 -11.06 8.65 -5.15
N LEU A 16 -10.38 7.56 -5.50
CA LEU A 16 -9.09 7.17 -4.90
C LEU A 16 -8.01 8.24 -5.13
N CYS A 17 -7.94 8.81 -6.33
CA CYS A 17 -6.97 9.83 -6.69
C CYS A 17 -7.24 11.15 -5.96
N MET A 18 -8.51 11.56 -5.83
CA MET A 18 -8.90 12.68 -4.97
C MET A 18 -8.54 12.43 -3.52
N LEU A 19 -8.78 11.21 -3.01
CA LEU A 19 -8.49 10.87 -1.63
C LEU A 19 -6.98 10.89 -1.34
N TYR A 20 -6.17 10.39 -2.28
CA TYR A 20 -4.73 10.50 -2.22
C TYR A 20 -4.28 11.96 -2.27
N GLY A 21 -4.86 12.78 -3.15
CA GLY A 21 -4.58 14.22 -3.24
C GLY A 21 -4.89 14.96 -1.93
N ILE A 22 -6.01 14.66 -1.30
CA ILE A 22 -6.37 15.19 0.03
C ILE A 22 -5.39 14.67 1.09
N GLY A 23 -5.02 13.38 1.04
CA GLY A 23 -4.03 12.80 1.95
C GLY A 23 -2.67 13.50 1.86
N VAL A 24 -2.20 13.80 0.65
CA VAL A 24 -0.97 14.55 0.38
C VAL A 24 -1.07 15.97 0.91
N LEU A 25 -2.17 16.69 0.59
CA LEU A 25 -2.40 18.04 1.08
C LEU A 25 -2.43 18.09 2.60
N VAL A 26 -3.07 17.12 3.26
CA VAL A 26 -3.13 17.03 4.72
C VAL A 26 -1.76 16.71 5.31
N THR A 27 -0.97 15.81 4.71
CA THR A 27 0.41 15.56 5.18
C THR A 27 1.32 16.76 5.02
N ASP A 28 1.15 17.52 3.93
CA ASP A 28 1.94 18.72 3.64
C ASP A 28 1.57 19.86 4.61
N PHE A 29 0.27 20.07 4.85
CA PHE A 29 -0.23 21.08 5.79
C PHE A 29 0.12 20.78 7.25
N PHE A 30 0.14 19.50 7.62
CA PHE A 30 0.36 19.07 9.00
C PHE A 30 1.83 18.76 9.31
N ALA A 31 2.74 18.89 8.32
CA ALA A 31 4.18 18.69 8.44
C ALA A 31 4.59 17.42 9.21
N LEU A 32 3.75 16.38 9.17
CA LEU A 32 4.05 15.13 9.87
C LEU A 32 5.03 14.31 9.04
N PRO A 33 6.07 13.73 9.67
CA PRO A 33 7.03 12.82 9.02
C PRO A 33 6.39 11.45 8.70
N VAL A 34 5.10 11.41 8.40
CA VAL A 34 4.32 10.21 8.15
C VAL A 34 4.13 10.07 6.63
N PRO A 35 4.53 8.93 6.03
CA PRO A 35 4.29 8.65 4.63
C PRO A 35 2.85 8.94 4.21
N PRO A 36 2.60 9.61 3.06
CA PRO A 36 1.26 9.89 2.55
C PRO A 36 0.37 8.66 2.44
N VAL A 37 0.97 7.48 2.22
CA VAL A 37 0.29 6.18 2.17
C VAL A 37 -0.43 5.86 3.49
N LEU A 38 0.18 6.16 4.65
CA LEU A 38 -0.44 5.92 5.95
C LEU A 38 -1.62 6.88 6.19
N THR A 39 -1.47 8.15 5.81
CA THR A 39 -2.56 9.14 5.87
C THR A 39 -3.71 8.75 4.95
N GLY A 40 -3.40 8.26 3.75
CA GLY A 40 -4.38 7.71 2.82
C GLY A 40 -5.12 6.50 3.41
N MET A 41 -4.43 5.60 4.12
CA MET A 41 -5.05 4.47 4.82
C MET A 41 -6.02 4.93 5.93
N VAL A 42 -5.63 5.91 6.75
CA VAL A 42 -6.50 6.47 7.79
C VAL A 42 -7.73 7.16 7.20
N LEU A 43 -7.53 7.92 6.12
CA LEU A 43 -8.62 8.60 5.42
C LEU A 43 -9.56 7.62 4.73
N PHE A 44 -9.03 6.56 4.13
CA PHE A 44 -9.82 5.46 3.55
C PHE A 44 -10.61 4.72 4.64
N PHE A 45 -10.01 4.50 5.81
CA PHE A 45 -10.70 3.91 6.96
C PHE A 45 -11.87 4.77 7.44
N LEU A 46 -11.68 6.09 7.57
CA LEU A 46 -12.76 7.04 7.89
C LEU A 46 -13.90 6.98 6.87
N LEU A 47 -13.56 6.88 5.58
CA LEU A 47 -14.53 6.75 4.50
C LEU A 47 -15.28 5.40 4.48
N LEU A 48 -14.61 4.33 4.93
CA LEU A 48 -15.23 3.04 5.14
C LEU A 48 -16.24 3.10 6.30
N VAL A 49 -15.86 3.78 7.39
CA VAL A 49 -16.72 3.96 8.57
C VAL A 49 -17.94 4.83 8.25
N THR A 50 -17.81 5.85 7.39
CA THR A 50 -18.96 6.66 6.95
C THR A 50 -19.87 5.95 5.94
N GLY A 51 -19.52 4.73 5.51
CA GLY A 51 -20.35 3.89 4.65
C GLY A 51 -20.48 4.40 3.20
N VAL A 52 -19.69 5.41 2.82
CA VAL A 52 -19.72 6.03 1.49
C VAL A 52 -19.06 5.13 0.44
N LEU A 53 -18.10 4.29 0.84
CA LEU A 53 -17.46 3.31 -0.05
C LEU A 53 -17.94 1.89 0.20
N LYS A 54 -18.56 1.29 -0.83
CA LYS A 54 -18.81 -0.15 -0.89
C LYS A 54 -17.54 -0.87 -1.37
N PRO A 55 -16.89 -1.70 -0.53
CA PRO A 55 -15.66 -2.43 -0.90
C PRO A 55 -15.86 -3.42 -2.06
N ALA A 56 -17.10 -3.80 -2.37
CA ALA A 56 -17.46 -4.70 -3.46
C ALA A 56 -17.10 -4.20 -4.87
N HIS A 57 -16.81 -2.91 -5.04
CA HIS A 57 -16.42 -2.37 -6.36
C HIS A 57 -14.91 -2.49 -6.67
N PHE A 58 -14.07 -2.67 -5.63
CA PHE A 58 -12.60 -2.80 -5.79
C PHE A 58 -12.14 -4.13 -6.37
N GLU A 59 -12.91 -5.20 -6.20
CA GLU A 59 -12.54 -6.54 -6.69
C GLU A 59 -12.38 -6.57 -8.21
N HIS A 60 -13.19 -5.80 -8.94
CA HIS A 60 -13.19 -5.81 -10.41
C HIS A 60 -12.03 -5.00 -11.02
N SER A 61 -11.64 -3.90 -10.38
CA SER A 61 -10.51 -3.05 -10.79
C SER A 61 -9.15 -3.75 -10.64
N SER A 62 -9.03 -4.63 -9.65
CA SER A 62 -7.77 -5.31 -9.32
C SER A 62 -7.28 -6.23 -10.44
N GLY A 63 -8.18 -6.93 -11.16
CA GLY A 63 -7.81 -7.93 -12.17
C GLY A 63 -7.04 -7.34 -13.36
N LEU A 64 -7.33 -6.09 -13.73
CA LEU A 64 -6.63 -5.41 -14.82
C LEU A 64 -5.29 -4.83 -14.34
N PHE A 65 -5.23 -4.21 -13.16
CA PHE A 65 -3.99 -3.66 -12.60
C PHE A 65 -2.98 -4.76 -12.23
N TYR A 66 -3.46 -5.88 -11.66
CA TYR A 66 -2.63 -7.02 -11.32
C TYR A 66 -1.92 -7.61 -12.54
N ARG A 67 -2.60 -7.63 -13.70
CA ARG A 67 -2.02 -8.06 -14.98
C ARG A 67 -0.95 -7.10 -15.52
N HIS A 68 -1.03 -5.80 -15.20
CA HIS A 68 -0.05 -4.80 -15.61
C HIS A 68 1.06 -4.56 -14.57
N MET A 69 0.90 -4.97 -13.30
CA MET A 69 2.00 -4.91 -12.32
C MET A 69 3.22 -5.69 -12.78
N ALA A 70 3.02 -6.87 -13.38
CA ALA A 70 4.11 -7.64 -13.98
C ALA A 70 4.80 -6.85 -15.10
N LEU A 71 4.03 -6.12 -15.92
CA LEU A 71 4.57 -5.25 -16.98
C LEU A 71 5.33 -4.04 -16.46
N PHE A 72 5.02 -3.52 -15.26
CA PHE A 72 5.80 -2.48 -14.60
C PHE A 72 7.03 -3.03 -13.86
N LEU A 73 6.97 -4.30 -13.43
CA LEU A 73 8.11 -4.98 -12.81
C LEU A 73 9.26 -5.13 -13.82
N VAL A 74 8.93 -5.51 -15.06
CA VAL A 74 9.92 -5.68 -16.14
C VAL A 74 10.81 -4.44 -16.33
N PRO A 75 10.31 -3.23 -16.67
CA PRO A 75 11.12 -2.03 -16.88
C PRO A 75 11.88 -1.60 -15.62
N SER A 76 11.30 -1.82 -14.43
CA SER A 76 11.99 -1.57 -13.16
C SER A 76 13.21 -2.49 -13.00
N ILE A 77 13.07 -3.78 -13.26
CA ILE A 77 14.17 -4.77 -13.18
C ILE A 77 15.26 -4.48 -14.23
N VAL A 78 14.89 -4.19 -15.49
CA VAL A 78 15.91 -3.89 -16.52
C VAL A 78 16.66 -2.60 -16.22
N GLY A 79 16.03 -1.63 -15.55
CA GLY A 79 16.69 -0.42 -15.06
C GLY A 79 17.77 -0.72 -14.02
N VAL A 80 17.50 -1.65 -13.10
CA VAL A 80 18.48 -2.10 -12.09
C VAL A 80 19.65 -2.84 -12.75
N MET A 81 19.43 -3.58 -13.85
CA MET A 81 20.51 -4.24 -14.58
C MET A 81 21.57 -3.28 -15.14
N LYS A 82 21.27 -2.00 -15.36
CA LYS A 82 22.31 -1.01 -15.71
C LYS A 82 23.35 -0.81 -14.59
N TYR A 83 22.98 -1.08 -13.35
CA TYR A 83 23.84 -0.99 -12.17
C TYR A 83 24.45 -2.34 -11.76
N TRP A 84 24.45 -3.33 -12.67
CA TRP A 84 24.93 -4.69 -12.42
C TRP A 84 26.36 -4.75 -11.87
N GLY A 85 27.23 -3.82 -12.26
CA GLY A 85 28.60 -3.74 -11.74
C GLY A 85 28.68 -3.49 -10.23
N ILE A 86 27.81 -2.62 -9.72
CA ILE A 86 27.72 -2.29 -8.28
C ILE A 86 27.03 -3.44 -7.53
N LEU A 87 25.97 -4.01 -8.12
CA LEU A 87 25.28 -5.18 -7.58
C LEU A 87 26.21 -6.39 -7.44
N ARG A 88 27.18 -6.60 -8.34
CA ARG A 88 28.09 -7.74 -8.24
C ARG A 88 29.08 -7.61 -7.08
N GLN A 89 29.53 -6.39 -6.77
CA GLN A 89 30.47 -6.17 -5.66
C GLN A 89 29.77 -6.01 -4.30
N GLN A 90 28.59 -5.39 -4.26
CA GLN A 90 27.89 -5.02 -3.02
C GLN A 90 26.51 -5.69 -2.88
N GLY A 91 26.12 -6.57 -3.81
CA GLY A 91 24.83 -7.26 -3.79
C GLY A 91 24.62 -8.09 -2.55
N TRP A 92 25.69 -8.65 -1.97
CA TRP A 92 25.61 -9.35 -0.68
C TRP A 92 25.19 -8.41 0.46
N ALA A 93 25.76 -7.20 0.52
CA ALA A 93 25.40 -6.20 1.52
C ALA A 93 23.96 -5.71 1.33
N LEU A 94 23.51 -5.52 0.08
CA LEU A 94 22.12 -5.19 -0.24
C LEU A 94 21.14 -6.31 0.16
N PHE A 95 21.48 -7.57 -0.13
CA PHE A 95 20.65 -8.70 0.27
C PHE A 95 20.49 -8.74 1.80
N LEU A 96 21.60 -8.59 2.52
CA LEU A 96 21.61 -8.60 3.98
C LEU A 96 20.78 -7.44 4.55
N ILE A 97 20.89 -6.21 3.99
CA ILE A 97 20.12 -5.05 4.47
C ILE A 97 18.61 -5.25 4.25
N ILE A 98 18.21 -5.84 3.12
CA ILE A 98 16.80 -6.12 2.80
C ILE A 98 16.22 -7.15 3.76
N VAL A 99 16.95 -8.25 3.99
CA VAL A 99 16.53 -9.32 4.90
C VAL A 99 16.42 -8.78 6.32
N VAL A 100 17.44 -8.07 6.80
CA VAL A 100 17.43 -7.49 8.15
C VAL A 100 16.30 -6.48 8.31
N SER A 101 16.10 -5.59 7.34
CA SER A 101 14.99 -4.62 7.37
C SER A 101 13.63 -5.32 7.39
N THR A 102 13.45 -6.36 6.57
CA THR A 102 12.21 -7.14 6.52
C THR A 102 11.94 -7.81 7.87
N ILE A 103 12.94 -8.49 8.43
CA ILE A 103 12.82 -9.12 9.76
C ILE A 103 12.53 -8.06 10.83
N PHE A 104 13.23 -6.92 10.79
CA PHE A 104 13.03 -5.84 11.74
C PHE A 104 11.61 -5.26 11.68
N VAL A 105 11.09 -5.01 10.48
CA VAL A 105 9.70 -4.55 10.27
C VAL A 105 8.72 -5.60 10.77
N LEU A 106 8.94 -6.89 10.50
CA LEU A 106 8.07 -7.97 10.97
C LEU A 106 8.06 -8.06 12.51
N ILE A 107 9.23 -7.97 13.15
CA ILE A 107 9.35 -7.96 14.62
C ILE A 107 8.63 -6.73 15.19
N THR A 108 8.86 -5.55 14.62
CA THR A 108 8.22 -4.31 15.08
C THR A 108 6.70 -4.39 14.95
N THR A 109 6.22 -4.87 13.80
CA THR A 109 4.78 -5.06 13.55
C THR A 109 4.19 -6.09 14.52
N ALA A 110 4.87 -7.22 14.73
CA ALA A 110 4.44 -8.24 15.68
C ALA A 110 4.40 -7.70 17.12
N TRP A 111 5.40 -6.92 17.52
CA TRP A 111 5.47 -6.31 18.85
C TRP A 111 4.34 -5.31 19.07
N VAL A 112 4.11 -4.42 18.11
CA VAL A 112 2.98 -3.46 18.15
C VAL A 112 1.65 -4.20 18.20
N ALA A 113 1.49 -5.26 17.40
CA ALA A 113 0.30 -6.09 17.42
C ALA A 113 0.10 -6.79 18.78
N MET A 114 1.17 -7.30 19.40
CA MET A 114 1.12 -7.93 20.73
C MET A 114 0.76 -6.92 21.83
N LEU A 115 1.33 -5.71 21.80
CA LEU A 115 0.99 -4.62 22.73
C LEU A 115 -0.48 -4.20 22.58
N CYS A 116 -0.96 -4.04 21.36
CA CYS A 116 -2.36 -3.72 21.08
C CYS A 116 -3.29 -4.87 21.54
N LYS A 117 -2.86 -6.12 21.35
CA LYS A 117 -3.59 -7.31 21.83
C LYS A 117 -3.63 -7.43 23.36
N GLN A 118 -2.68 -6.86 24.10
CA GLN A 118 -2.75 -6.81 25.57
C GLN A 118 -3.81 -5.83 26.11
N GLY A 119 -4.30 -4.90 25.29
CA GLY A 119 -5.47 -4.05 25.61
C GLY A 119 -6.83 -4.67 25.28
N GLY A 120 -6.85 -5.75 24.50
CA GLY A 120 -8.07 -6.45 24.10
C GLY A 120 -7.94 -7.94 24.40
N LYS A 121 -8.45 -8.37 25.55
CA LYS A 121 -8.76 -9.79 25.82
C LYS A 121 -9.52 -10.34 24.61
N GLN A 122 -8.79 -11.04 23.76
CA GLN A 122 -9.33 -11.98 22.81
C GLN A 122 -10.06 -13.02 23.65
N ASN A 123 -11.39 -12.98 23.57
CA ASN A 123 -12.27 -14.07 23.95
C ASN A 123 -11.93 -15.23 23.00
N ASP A 124 -10.88 -15.95 23.37
CA ASP A 124 -10.63 -17.32 23.00
C ASP A 124 -11.69 -18.14 23.75
N GLY A 125 -12.67 -18.68 23.04
CA GLY A 125 -13.77 -19.39 23.66
C GLY A 125 -14.68 -20.04 22.64
N GLY A 126 -14.41 -21.32 22.37
CA GLY A 126 -15.39 -22.42 22.26
C GLY A 126 -16.54 -22.27 21.27
#